data_AF-A0A6B8KL34-F1
#
_entry.id   AF-A0A6B8KL34-F1
#
_cell.length_a   1.000
_cell.length_b   1.000
_cell.length_c   1.000
_cell.angle_alpha   90.00
_cell.angle_beta   90.00
_cell.angle_gamma   90.00
#
_symmetry.space_group_name_H-M   'P 1'
#
loop_
_entity.id
_entity.type
_entity.pdbx_description
1 polymer ?
#
loop_
_entity_poly.entity_id
_entity_poly.type
_entity_poly.pdbx_seq_one_letter_code
_entity_poly.pdbx_strand_id
1 'polypeptide(L)' 'MANPIQFLQEVRSEAKKVTWPSRRETLITTGLVVLMVIAASLFFVVVDWALRLGVGLMLQVGK' A
#
# COMPACT_ATOMS: atom_id res chain seq x y z
N MET A 1 32.57 -23.74 -20.17
CA MET A 1 31.11 -23.90 -20.11
C MET A 1 30.66 -23.26 -18.82
N ALA A 2 29.72 -22.31 -18.86
CA ALA A 2 29.25 -21.61 -17.67
C ALA A 2 28.85 -22.63 -16.61
N ASN A 3 29.63 -22.71 -15.52
CA ASN A 3 29.40 -23.68 -14.47
C ASN A 3 28.29 -23.09 -13.58
N PRO A 4 27.04 -23.59 -13.64
CA PRO A 4 25.89 -22.95 -12.98
C PRO A 4 26.07 -22.81 -11.46
N ILE A 5 26.93 -23.63 -10.85
CA ILE A 5 27.32 -23.54 -9.44
C ILE A 5 28.15 -22.28 -9.16
N GLN A 6 29.06 -21.86 -10.05
CA GLN A 6 29.83 -20.62 -9.91
C GLN A 6 28.94 -19.39 -10.08
N PHE A 7 28.00 -19.43 -11.03
CA PHE A 7 27.04 -18.34 -11.23
C PHE A 7 26.16 -18.09 -9.99
N LEU A 8 25.72 -19.14 -9.29
CA LEU A 8 24.98 -19.01 -8.03
C LEU A 8 25.82 -18.38 -6.90
N GLN A 9 27.14 -18.65 -6.89
CA GLN A 9 28.06 -18.04 -5.93
C GLN A 9 28.28 -16.55 -6.23
N GLU A 10 28.39 -16.18 -7.51
CA GLU A 10 28.47 -14.79 -7.97
C GLU A 10 27.19 -14.02 -7.66
N VAL A 11 26.00 -14.57 -7.94
CA VAL A 11 24.71 -13.95 -7.60
C VAL A 11 24.57 -13.76 -6.09
N ARG A 12 24.99 -14.73 -5.27
CA ARG A 12 24.99 -14.57 -3.80
C ARG A 12 25.98 -13.49 -3.35
N SER A 13 27.12 -13.36 -4.02
CA SER A 13 28.11 -12.31 -3.79
C SER A 13 27.53 -10.92 -4.09
N GLU A 14 26.87 -10.74 -5.23
CA GLU A 14 26.22 -9.47 -5.61
C GLU A 14 24.99 -9.17 -4.75
N ALA A 15 24.21 -10.18 -4.39
CA ALA A 15 23.05 -10.03 -3.51
C ALA A 15 23.43 -9.52 -2.10
N LYS A 16 24.66 -9.78 -1.64
CA LYS A 16 25.17 -9.22 -0.37
C LYS A 16 25.50 -7.74 -0.44
N LYS A 17 25.74 -7.18 -1.63
CA LYS A 17 25.94 -5.74 -1.81
C LYS A 17 24.62 -4.96 -1.80
N VAL A 18 23.48 -5.66 -1.90
CA VAL A 18 22.16 -5.06 -1.78
C VAL A 18 21.92 -4.69 -0.31
N THR A 19 22.01 -3.41 -0.01
CA THR A 19 21.64 -2.85 1.28
C THR A 19 20.13 -2.79 1.39
N TRP A 20 19.54 -3.82 1.98
CA TRP A 20 18.12 -3.81 2.32
C TRP A 20 17.84 -2.85 3.49
N PRO A 21 16.69 -2.17 3.48
CA PRO A 21 16.29 -1.30 4.56
C PRO A 21 16.21 -2.07 5.88
N SER A 22 16.53 -1.38 6.97
CA SER A 22 16.44 -1.98 8.29
C SER A 22 14.98 -2.34 8.61
N ARG A 23 14.75 -3.39 9.41
CA ARG A 23 13.38 -3.78 9.82
C ARG A 23 12.61 -2.61 10.43
N ARG A 24 13.31 -1.69 11.08
CA ARG A 24 12.75 -0.49 11.68
C ARG A 24 12.29 0.52 10.63
N GLU A 25 13.10 0.76 9.59
CA GLU A 25 12.69 1.60 8.46
C GLU A 25 11.47 1.01 7.75
N THR A 26 11.47 -0.29 7.45
CA THR A 26 10.32 -0.94 6.82
C THR A 26 9.03 -0.74 7.62
N LEU A 27 9.08 -0.92 8.94
CA LEU A 27 7.91 -0.73 9.81
C LEU A 27 7.42 0.72 9.84
N ILE A 28 8.33 1.70 9.85
CA ILE A 28 7.97 3.12 9.83
C ILE A 28 7.28 3.47 8.50
N THR A 29 7.86 3.06 7.37
CA THR A 29 7.31 3.38 6.04
C THR A 29 5.97 2.67 5.82
N THR A 30 5.82 1.41 6.25
CA THR A 30 4.53 0.71 6.20
C THR A 30 3.50 1.35 7.13
N GLY A 31 3.90 1.76 8.35
CA GLY A 31 3.02 2.44 9.30
C GLY A 31 2.45 3.75 8.76
N LEU A 32 3.27 4.54 8.06
CA LEU A 32 2.83 5.77 7.39
C LEU A 32 1.75 5.47 6.32
N VAL A 33 1.94 4.43 5.51
CA VAL A 33 0.96 4.02 4.50
C VAL A 33 -0.35 3.58 5.17
N VAL A 34 -0.28 2.79 6.24
CA VAL A 34 -1.48 2.35 6.99
C VAL A 34 -2.26 3.54 7.53
N LEU A 35 -1.58 4.54 8.10
CA LEU A 35 -2.21 5.77 8.58
C LEU A 35 -2.96 6.50 7.44
N MET A 36 -2.31 6.65 6.29
CA MET A 36 -2.90 7.31 5.13
C MET A 36 -4.14 6.56 4.61
N VAL A 37 -4.08 5.22 4.56
CA VAL A 37 -5.23 4.40 4.15
C VAL A 37 -6.39 4.54 5.13
N ILE A 38 -6.12 4.55 6.44
CA ILE A 38 -7.15 4.75 7.47
C ILE A 38 -7.81 6.11 7.28
N ALA A 39 -7.02 7.18 7.13
CA ALA A 39 -7.54 8.53 6.92
C ALA A 39 -8.40 8.64 5.64
N ALA A 40 -7.91 8.08 4.53
CA ALA A 40 -8.65 8.06 3.26
C ALA A 40 -9.95 7.25 3.37
N SER A 41 -9.92 6.09 4.02
CA SER A 41 -11.10 5.24 4.20
C SER A 41 -12.19 5.94 5.03
N LEU A 42 -11.79 6.68 6.07
CA LEU A 42 -12.73 7.44 6.90
C LEU A 42 -13.38 8.57 6.09
N PHE A 43 -12.59 9.27 5.26
CA PHE A 43 -13.10 10.28 4.35
C PHE A 43 -14.15 9.70 3.39
N PHE A 44 -13.84 8.56 2.75
CA PHE A 44 -14.80 7.90 1.85
C PHE A 44 -16.10 7.53 2.55
N VAL A 45 -16.05 6.96 3.76
CA VAL A 45 -17.25 6.61 4.53
C VAL A 45 -18.15 7.82 4.77
N VAL A 46 -17.56 8.98 5.12
CA VAL A 46 -18.32 10.22 5.34
C VAL A 46 -18.97 10.69 4.03
N VAL A 47 -18.22 10.66 2.93
CA VAL A 47 -18.71 11.05 1.60
C VAL A 47 -19.84 10.13 1.13
N ASP A 48 -19.68 8.81 1.28
CA ASP A 48 -20.70 7.83 0.93
C ASP A 48 -21.99 8.05 1.72
N TRP A 49 -21.87 8.41 3.00
CA TRP A 49 -23.03 8.74 3.82
C TRP A 49 -23.73 10.01 3.35
N ALA A 50 -22.96 11.06 3.05
CA ALA A 50 -23.50 12.31 2.51
C ALA A 50 -24.18 12.10 1.15
N LEU A 51 -23.56 11.31 0.26
CA LEU A 51 -24.12 10.96 -1.05
C LEU A 51 -25.42 10.15 -0.91
N ARG A 52 -25.49 9.18 0.02
CA ARG A 52 -26.73 8.43 0.28
C ARG A 52 -27.88 9.34 0.69
N LEU A 53 -27.62 10.32 1.57
CA LEU A 53 -28.62 11.30 1.98
C LEU A 53 -29.03 12.19 0.79
N GLY A 54 -28.05 12.71 0.02
CA GLY A 54 -28.31 13.56 -1.14
C GLY A 54 -29.13 12.85 -2.23
N VAL A 55 -28.76 11.61 -2.58
CA VAL A 55 -29.51 10.79 -3.55
C VAL A 55 -30.89 10.43 -3.02
N GLY A 56 -31.01 10.09 -1.72
CA GLY A 56 -32.31 9.81 -1.09
C GLY A 56 -33.28 11.00 -1.20
N LEU A 57 -32.79 12.22 -0.99
CA LEU A 57 -33.58 13.45 -1.17
C LEU A 57 -33.97 13.65 -2.64
N MET A 58 -33.06 13.43 -3.59
CA MET A 58 -33.40 13.55 -5.01
C MET A 58 -34.47 12.54 -5.45
N LEU A 59 -34.41 11.31 -4.94
CA LEU A 59 -35.42 10.29 -5.25
C LEU A 59 -36.78 10.57 -4.60
N GLN A 60 -36.83 11.32 -3.49
CA GLN A 60 -38.08 11.80 -2.91
C GLN A 60 -38.69 12.98 -3.69
N VAL A 61 -37.86 13.87 -4.25
CA VAL A 61 -38.33 15.00 -5.07
C VAL A 61 -38.90 14.56 -6.42
N GLY A 62 -38.45 13.41 -6.96
CA GLY A 62 -38.96 12.84 -8.21
C GLY A 62 -40.22 11.98 -8.09
N LYS A 63 -40.72 11.72 -6.87
CA LYS A 63 -42.03 11.10 -6.62
C LYS A 63 -43.09 12.18 -6.39
#